data_AF-A0A7J2SGM5-F1
#
_entry.id   AF-A0A7J2SGM5-F1
#
_cell.length_a   1.000
_cell.length_b   1.000
_cell.length_c   1.000
_cell.angle_alpha   90.00
_cell.angle_beta   90.00
_cell.angle_gamma   90.00
#
_symmetry.space_group_name_H-M   'P 1'
#
loop_
_entity.id
_entity.type
_entity.pdbx_description
1 polymer ?
#
loop_
_entity_poly.entity_id
_entity_poly.type
_entity_poly.pdbx_seq_one_letter_code
_entity_poly.pdbx_strand_id
1 'polypeptide(L)' 'MKINMDDVEYVTETSVTIRGSRRRTTVPKYIVEKLGINDGDKLRWILFKNHSIIITKVKRE' A
#
# COMPACT_ATOMS: atom_id res chain seq x y z
N MET A 1 9.37 -2.66 -12.51
CA MET A 1 10.20 -3.16 -11.39
C MET A 1 10.25 -4.67 -11.52
N LYS A 2 11.42 -5.30 -11.41
CA LYS A 2 11.51 -6.77 -11.33
C LYS A 2 11.38 -7.13 -9.85
N ILE A 3 10.34 -7.87 -9.48
CA ILE A 3 10.16 -8.36 -8.11
C ILE A 3 10.83 -9.73 -8.04
N ASN A 4 11.76 -9.91 -7.11
CA ASN A 4 12.29 -11.22 -6.78
C ASN A 4 11.38 -11.87 -5.74
N MET A 5 10.75 -12.99 -6.08
CA MET A 5 9.75 -13.62 -5.20
C MET A 5 10.37 -14.20 -3.92
N ASP A 6 11.67 -14.50 -3.92
CA ASP A 6 12.37 -14.99 -2.72
C ASP A 6 12.45 -13.91 -1.62
N ASP A 7 12.36 -12.63 -2.00
CA ASP A 7 12.37 -11.49 -1.07
C ASP A 7 10.95 -11.06 -0.65
N VAL A 8 9.90 -11.77 -1.08
CA VAL A 8 8.49 -11.40 -0.86
C VAL A 8 7.88 -12.18 0.29
N GLU A 9 7.53 -11.50 1.38
CA GLU A 9 6.88 -12.11 2.54
C GLU A 9 5.37 -12.35 2.34
N TYR A 10 4.69 -11.49 1.58
CA TYR A 10 3.23 -11.52 1.45
C TYR A 10 2.74 -10.88 0.15
N VAL A 11 1.78 -11.52 -0.52
CA VAL A 11 1.10 -11.02 -1.73
C VAL A 11 -0.41 -11.21 -1.59
N THR A 12 -1.17 -10.17 -1.92
CA THR A 12 -2.62 -10.23 -2.08
C THR A 12 -3.07 -9.08 -2.95
N GLU A 13 -4.21 -9.24 -3.62
CA GLU A 13 -4.90 -8.18 -4.33
C GLU A 13 -6.06 -7.60 -3.51
N THR A 14 -6.34 -6.32 -3.70
CA THR A 14 -7.53 -5.63 -3.18
C THR A 14 -8.13 -4.77 -4.27
N SER A 15 -9.46 -4.74 -4.40
CA SER A 15 -10.12 -3.91 -5.41
C SER A 15 -10.22 -2.45 -4.97
N VAL A 16 -10.07 -1.53 -5.93
CA VAL A 16 -10.32 -0.10 -5.71
C VAL A 16 -11.81 0.19 -5.84
N THR A 17 -12.38 0.90 -4.86
CA THR A 17 -13.74 1.45 -4.93
C THR A 17 -13.69 2.95 -5.27
N ILE A 18 -14.36 3.34 -6.36
CA ILE A 18 -14.51 4.74 -6.79
C ILE A 18 -15.98 5.16 -6.61
N ARG A 19 -16.24 6.21 -5.82
CA ARG A 19 -17.56 6.83 -5.66
C ARG A 19 -17.44 8.34 -5.61
N GLY A 20 -17.86 9.02 -6.68
CA GLY A 20 -17.67 10.46 -6.84
C GLY A 20 -16.19 10.82 -6.76
N SER A 21 -15.83 11.75 -5.87
CA SER A 21 -14.44 12.15 -5.61
C SER A 21 -13.66 11.20 -4.69
N ARG A 22 -14.30 10.19 -4.09
CA ARG A 22 -13.64 9.24 -3.18
C ARG A 22 -13.06 8.07 -3.95
N ARG A 23 -11.78 7.78 -3.71
CA ARG A 23 -11.04 6.62 -4.23
C ARG A 23 -10.42 5.91 -3.04
N ARG A 24 -10.81 4.66 -2.80
CA ARG A 24 -10.39 3.89 -1.61
C ARG A 24 -9.98 2.50 -2.04
N THR A 25 -8.95 1.98 -1.39
CA THR A 25 -8.66 0.55 -1.36
C THR A 25 -8.52 0.12 0.08
N THR A 26 -8.83 -1.14 0.35
CA THR A 26 -8.59 -1.75 1.66
C THR A 26 -7.08 -2.00 1.80
N VAL A 27 -6.50 -1.66 2.94
CA VAL A 27 -5.14 -2.12 3.29
C VAL A 27 -5.30 -3.51 3.90
N PRO A 28 -4.65 -4.56 3.37
CA PRO A 28 -4.79 -5.92 3.90
C PRO A 28 -4.43 -6.00 5.39
N LYS A 29 -5.21 -6.79 6.15
CA LYS A 29 -5.02 -6.98 7.59
C LYS A 29 -3.57 -7.35 7.94
N TYR A 30 -2.98 -8.29 7.20
CA TYR A 30 -1.61 -8.74 7.42
C TYR A 30 -0.60 -7.58 7.32
N ILE A 31 -0.75 -6.69 6.33
CA ILE A 31 0.11 -5.51 6.17
C ILE A 31 -0.07 -4.51 7.32
N VAL A 32 -1.32 -4.28 7.76
CA VAL A 32 -1.64 -3.40 8.89
C VAL A 32 -0.95 -3.87 10.17
N GLU A 33 -1.09 -5.16 10.48
CA GLU A 33 -0.48 -5.77 11.68
C GLU A 33 1.05 -5.80 11.58
N LYS A 34 1.60 -6.26 10.46
CA LYS A 34 3.05 -6.37 10.24
C LYS A 34 3.77 -5.02 10.34
N LEU A 35 3.16 -3.96 9.82
CA LEU A 35 3.73 -2.61 9.84
C LEU A 35 3.30 -1.78 11.06
N GLY A 36 2.48 -2.34 11.95
CA GLY A 36 1.93 -1.64 13.12
C GLY A 36 1.24 -0.32 12.74
N ILE A 37 0.39 -0.35 11.71
CA ILE A 37 -0.34 0.84 11.23
C ILE A 37 -1.56 1.06 12.13
N ASN A 38 -1.69 2.28 12.65
CA ASN A 38 -2.84 2.67 13.48
C ASN A 38 -3.77 3.63 12.74
N ASP A 39 -4.96 3.87 13.30
CA ASP A 39 -5.85 4.90 12.77
C ASP A 39 -5.17 6.28 12.75
N GLY A 40 -5.39 7.01 11.66
CA GLY A 40 -4.73 8.30 11.38
C GLY A 40 -3.27 8.20 10.89
N ASP A 41 -2.63 7.03 10.87
CA ASP A 41 -1.34 6.86 10.21
C ASP A 41 -1.45 7.04 8.69
N LYS A 42 -0.35 7.50 8.07
CA LYS A 42 -0.31 7.81 6.64
C LYS A 42 0.52 6.79 5.88
N LEU A 43 0.00 6.40 4.71
CA LEU A 43 0.75 5.72 3.67
C LEU A 43 1.13 6.72 2.59
N ARG A 44 2.36 6.63 2.09
CA ARG A 44 2.87 7.42 0.97
C ARG A 44 2.74 6.60 -0.31
N TRP A 45 2.08 7.17 -1.30
CA TRP A 45 1.98 6.60 -2.64
C TRP A 45 2.97 7.33 -3.56
N ILE A 46 3.81 6.57 -4.25
CA ILE A 46 4.79 7.09 -5.21
C ILE A 46 4.46 6.51 -6.57
N LEU A 47 4.09 7.39 -7.52
CA LEU A 47 3.87 7.03 -8.93
C LEU A 47 5.17 7.27 -9.72
N PHE A 48 5.70 6.22 -10.34
CA PHE A 48 6.86 6.32 -11.20
C PHE A 48 6.44 6.56 -12.65
N LYS A 49 7.34 7.17 -13.46
CA LYS A 49 7.10 7.43 -14.90
C LYS A 49 6.81 6.17 -15.72
N ASN A 50 7.20 5.00 -15.23
CA ASN A 50 6.90 3.70 -15.86
C ASN A 50 5.55 3.10 -15.40
N HIS A 51 4.68 3.92 -14.79
CA HIS A 51 3.35 3.54 -14.29
C HIS A 51 3.31 2.53 -13.14
N SER A 52 4.47 2.16 -12.58
CA SER A 52 4.50 1.39 -11.34
C SER A 52 4.24 2.30 -10.13
N ILE A 53 3.65 1.71 -9.09
CA ILE A 53 3.43 2.38 -7.81
C ILE A 53 4.22 1.68 -6.71
N ILE A 54 4.71 2.46 -5.75
CA ILE A 54 5.19 1.95 -4.47
C ILE A 54 4.38 2.63 -3.36
N ILE A 55 3.99 1.84 -2.35
CA ILE A 55 3.32 2.33 -1.16
C ILE A 55 4.25 2.07 0.04
N THR A 56 4.52 3.09 0.84
CA THR A 56 5.34 2.97 2.05
C THR A 56 4.66 3.59 3.28
N LYS A 57 4.93 3.06 4.48
CA LYS A 57 4.51 3.71 5.73
C LYS A 57 5.28 5.00 5.93
N VAL A 58 4.59 6.09 6.27
CA VAL A 58 5.23 7.35 6.69
C VAL A 58 5.62 7.22 8.15
N LYS A 59 6.92 7.37 8.46
CA LYS A 59 7.37 7.52 9.85
C LYS A 59 6.94 8.90 10.35
N ARG A 60 6.34 8.96 11.54
CA ARG A 60 6.17 10.23 12.25
C ARG A 60 7.56 10.64 12.76
N GLU A 61 7.95 11.89 12.53
CA GLU A 61 9.10 12.51 13.20
C GLU A 61 8.83 12.68 14.69
#